data_AF-A0A4S8KR56-F1
#
_entry.id   AF-A0A4S8KR56-F1
#
_cell.length_a   1.000
_cell.length_b   1.000
_cell.length_c   1.000
_cell.angle_alpha   90.00
_cell.angle_beta   90.00
_cell.angle_gamma   90.00
#
_symmetry.space_group_name_H-M   'P 1'
#
loop_
_entity.id
_entity.type
_entity.pdbx_description
1 polymer ?
#
loop_
_entity_poly.entity_id
_entity_poly.type
_entity_poly.pdbx_seq_one_letter_code
_entity_poly.pdbx_strand_id
1 'polypeptide(L)'
;MFTFDLSIKKDHRLVQTGPYSVVRHPGYAAFFLMNSGVMLVHYSAGTGVGPIIALFSPLLALVYNWTIFCVSAWVCYYFVQRSAVEDGVLKEVFGSEWDAWAKRVPYRFVPGI
;
A
#
# COMPACT_ATOMS: atom_id res chain seq x y z
N MET A 1 -9.64 2.68 14.26
CA MET A 1 -8.75 3.81 13.93
C MET A 1 -7.36 3.22 13.68
N PHE A 2 -6.79 3.41 12.49
CA PHE A 2 -5.41 2.98 12.19
C PHE A 2 -4.45 3.85 13.01
N THR A 3 -3.72 3.24 13.94
CA THR A 3 -2.66 3.91 14.70
C THR A 3 -1.33 3.62 14.00
N PHE A 4 -0.55 4.65 13.72
CA PHE A 4 0.79 4.51 13.12
C PHE A 4 1.81 3.87 14.06
N ASP A 5 1.46 3.79 15.35
CA ASP A 5 2.20 3.09 16.40
C ASP A 5 1.89 1.60 16.38
N LEU A 6 2.93 0.77 16.28
CA LEU A 6 2.87 -0.68 16.18
C LEU A 6 2.67 -1.25 17.59
N SER A 7 1.54 -0.90 18.20
CA SER A 7 1.18 -1.30 19.56
C SER A 7 0.41 -2.62 19.54
N ILE A 8 1.08 -3.69 19.96
CA ILE A 8 0.40 -4.95 20.25
C ILE A 8 -0.49 -4.70 21.46
N LYS A 9 -1.80 -4.64 21.24
CA LYS A 9 -2.76 -4.53 22.33
C LYS A 9 -2.73 -5.80 23.18
N LYS A 10 -2.96 -5.67 24.48
CA LYS A 10 -3.29 -6.83 25.33
C LYS A 10 -4.48 -7.54 24.67
N ASP A 11 -4.37 -8.85 24.46
CA ASP A 11 -5.30 -9.72 23.71
C ASP A 11 -5.29 -9.61 22.17
N HIS A 12 -4.20 -9.14 21.56
CA HIS A 12 -4.06 -9.21 20.10
C HIS A 12 -4.08 -10.66 19.62
N ARG A 13 -4.96 -10.97 18.65
CA ARG A 13 -5.06 -12.28 17.99
C ARG A 13 -4.73 -12.13 16.53
N LEU A 14 -4.11 -13.15 15.94
CA LEU A 14 -3.87 -13.20 14.51
C LEU A 14 -5.20 -13.39 13.77
N VAL A 15 -5.62 -12.38 13.02
CA VAL A 15 -6.85 -12.45 12.21
C VAL A 15 -6.54 -13.19 10.91
N GLN A 16 -7.21 -14.32 10.70
CA GLN A 16 -6.97 -15.20 9.54
C GLN A 16 -8.19 -15.35 8.62
N THR A 17 -9.28 -14.64 8.92
CA THR A 17 -10.57 -14.76 8.23
C THR A 17 -10.85 -13.55 7.32
N GLY A 18 -11.82 -13.70 6.41
CA GLY A 18 -12.18 -12.63 5.48
C GLY A 18 -11.04 -12.31 4.51
N PRO A 19 -10.75 -11.03 4.21
CA PRO A 19 -9.67 -10.64 3.30
C PRO A 19 -8.28 -11.19 3.69
N TYR A 20 -8.03 -11.39 4.99
CA TYR A 20 -6.78 -11.97 5.52
C TYR A 20 -6.60 -13.46 5.21
N SER A 21 -7.65 -14.14 4.71
CA SER A 21 -7.53 -15.51 4.20
C SER A 21 -7.01 -15.58 2.76
N VAL A 22 -6.92 -14.43 2.07
CA VAL A 22 -6.53 -14.32 0.67
C VAL A 22 -5.16 -13.67 0.50
N VAL A 23 -4.91 -12.57 1.21
CA VAL A 23 -3.64 -11.85 1.24
C VAL A 23 -3.30 -11.41 2.66
N ARG A 24 -2.01 -11.33 2.99
CA ARG A 24 -1.58 -10.95 4.35
C ARG A 24 -1.88 -9.50 4.70
N HIS A 25 -1.83 -8.60 3.71
CA HIS A 25 -2.00 -7.16 3.90
C HIS A 25 -3.14 -6.58 3.03
N PRO A 26 -4.41 -6.93 3.29
CA PRO A 26 -5.53 -6.48 2.48
C PRO A 26 -5.71 -4.95 2.51
N GLY A 27 -5.36 -4.30 3.62
CA GLY A 27 -5.36 -2.83 3.71
C GLY A 27 -4.34 -2.17 2.79
N TYR A 28 -3.15 -2.75 2.64
CA TYR A 28 -2.13 -2.25 1.71
C TYR A 28 -2.48 -2.56 0.25
N ALA A 29 -3.09 -3.72 0.00
CA ALA A 29 -3.65 -4.02 -1.33
C ALA A 29 -4.69 -2.96 -1.75
N ALA A 30 -5.61 -2.60 -0.85
CA ALA A 30 -6.58 -1.55 -1.10
C ALA A 30 -5.91 -0.17 -1.31
N PHE A 31 -4.87 0.14 -0.53
CA PHE A 31 -4.09 1.36 -0.71
C PHE A 31 -3.45 1.42 -2.11
N PHE A 32 -2.81 0.34 -2.57
CA PHE A 32 -2.20 0.30 -3.91
C PHE A 32 -3.23 0.50 -5.01
N LEU A 33 -4.40 -0.15 -4.92
CA LEU A 33 -5.49 0.01 -5.87
C LEU A 33 -6.00 1.47 -5.89
N MET A 34 -6.22 2.06 -4.73
CA MET A 34 -6.65 3.45 -4.60
C MET A 34 -5.61 4.41 -5.20
N ASN A 35 -4.33 4.22 -4.86
CA ASN A 35 -3.24 5.05 -5.37
C ASN A 35 -3.13 4.96 -6.90
N SER A 36 -3.30 3.76 -7.49
CA SER A 36 -3.37 3.60 -8.94
C SER A 36 -4.52 4.41 -9.55
N GLY A 37 -5.71 4.41 -8.93
CA GLY A 37 -6.83 5.25 -9.36
C GLY A 37 -6.51 6.74 -9.30
N VAL A 38 -5.85 7.20 -8.24
CA VAL A 38 -5.40 8.60 -8.10
C VAL A 38 -4.42 8.97 -9.21
N MET A 39 -3.45 8.10 -9.53
CA MET A 39 -2.52 8.32 -10.64
C MET A 39 -3.25 8.41 -11.98
N LEU A 40 -4.20 7.51 -12.25
CA LEU A 40 -4.99 7.55 -13.48
C LEU A 40 -5.74 8.88 -13.64
N VAL A 41 -6.29 9.44 -12.56
CA VAL A 41 -6.93 10.76 -12.60
C VAL A 41 -5.92 11.86 -12.92
N HIS A 42 -4.77 11.88 -12.23
CA HIS A 42 -3.74 12.92 -12.41
C HIS A 42 -3.17 12.96 -13.83
N TYR A 43 -2.99 11.80 -14.46
CA TYR A 43 -2.41 11.66 -15.80
C TYR A 43 -3.45 11.49 -16.92
N SER A 44 -4.75 11.63 -16.61
CA SER A 44 -5.80 11.58 -17.63
C SER A 44 -5.65 12.74 -18.63
N ALA A 45 -5.66 12.44 -19.93
CA ALA A 45 -5.32 13.40 -20.98
C ALA A 45 -6.25 14.63 -21.07
N GLY A 46 -7.49 14.54 -20.56
CA GLY A 46 -8.49 15.62 -20.64
C GLY A 46 -8.91 16.24 -19.31
N THR A 47 -8.80 15.52 -18.19
CA THR A 47 -9.27 15.95 -16.86
C THR A 47 -8.15 16.01 -15.82
N GLY A 48 -6.93 15.63 -16.20
CA GLY A 48 -5.78 15.65 -15.31
C GLY A 48 -5.34 17.08 -15.00
N VAL A 49 -4.88 17.29 -13.78
CA VAL A 49 -4.33 18.57 -13.33
C VAL A 49 -3.10 18.96 -14.16
N GLY A 50 -2.30 17.98 -14.61
CA GLY A 50 -1.13 18.21 -15.46
C GLY A 50 -1.45 18.91 -16.79
N PRO A 51 -2.36 18.37 -17.63
CA PRO A 51 -2.83 19.05 -18.84
C PRO A 51 -3.39 20.46 -18.60
N ILE A 52 -4.13 20.69 -17.52
CA ILE A 52 -4.65 22.03 -17.18
C ILE A 52 -3.50 23.00 -16.87
N ILE A 53 -2.52 22.58 -16.06
CA ILE A 53 -1.32 23.40 -15.76
C ILE A 53 -0.53 23.67 -17.06
N ALA A 54 -0.47 22.70 -17.98
CA ALA A 54 0.26 22.84 -19.23
C ALA A 54 -0.28 23.94 -20.14
N LEU A 55 -1.57 24.30 -20.00
CA LEU A 55 -2.17 25.45 -20.70
C LEU A 55 -1.53 26.79 -20.29
N PHE A 56 -1.01 26.88 -19.07
CA PHE A 56 -0.38 28.08 -18.53
C PHE A 56 1.16 28.00 -18.56
N SER A 57 1.71 26.83 -18.28
CA SER A 57 3.16 26.59 -18.32
C SER A 57 3.49 25.10 -18.46
N PRO A 58 4.10 24.69 -19.59
CA PRO A 58 4.56 23.31 -19.79
C PRO A 58 5.61 22.87 -18.77
N LEU A 59 6.49 23.79 -18.33
CA LEU A 59 7.50 23.49 -17.32
C LEU A 59 6.87 23.20 -15.96
N LEU A 60 5.87 23.98 -15.54
CA LEU A 60 5.16 23.73 -14.28
C LEU A 60 4.39 22.40 -14.34
N ALA A 61 3.80 22.05 -15.48
CA ALA A 61 3.14 20.77 -15.67
C ALA A 61 4.12 19.60 -15.55
N LEU A 62 5.32 19.72 -16.12
CA LEU A 62 6.37 18.71 -15.99
C LEU A 62 6.80 18.54 -14.53
N VAL A 63 7.08 19.64 -13.83
CA VAL A 63 7.48 19.62 -12.41
C VAL A 63 6.38 18.97 -11.57
N TYR A 64 5.11 19.39 -11.75
CA TYR A 64 3.97 18.82 -11.05
C TYR A 64 3.84 17.31 -11.29
N ASN A 65 3.83 16.88 -12.55
CA ASN A 65 3.71 15.48 -12.93
C ASN A 65 4.85 14.63 -12.37
N TRP A 66 6.08 15.16 -12.37
CA TRP A 66 7.23 14.49 -11.80
C TRP A 66 7.13 14.37 -10.28
N THR A 67 6.74 15.44 -9.59
CA THR A 67 6.54 15.42 -8.14
C THR A 67 5.48 14.40 -7.73
N ILE A 68 4.32 14.39 -8.40
CA ILE A 68 3.24 13.43 -8.10
C ILE A 68 3.73 11.99 -8.31
N PHE A 69 4.46 11.72 -9.40
CA PHE A 69 5.04 10.41 -9.67
C PHE A 69 6.01 9.99 -8.57
N CYS A 70 6.99 10.84 -8.24
CA CYS A 70 7.99 10.55 -7.22
C CYS A 70 7.38 10.33 -5.84
N VAL A 71 6.40 11.15 -5.44
CA VAL A 71 5.69 10.99 -4.17
C VAL A 71 4.94 9.66 -4.16
N SER A 72 4.18 9.36 -5.22
CA SER A 72 3.44 8.09 -5.31
C SER A 72 4.36 6.87 -5.26
N ALA A 73 5.47 6.90 -5.99
CA ALA A 73 6.48 5.85 -5.98
C ALA A 73 7.13 5.68 -4.59
N TRP A 74 7.49 6.78 -3.93
CA TRP A 74 8.06 6.76 -2.60
C TRP A 74 7.09 6.21 -1.56
N VAL A 75 5.81 6.60 -1.61
CA VAL A 75 4.78 6.07 -0.71
C VAL A 75 4.56 4.57 -0.97
N CYS A 76 4.51 4.13 -2.22
CA CYS A 76 4.39 2.71 -2.53
C CYS A 76 5.57 1.91 -1.99
N TYR A 77 6.80 2.40 -2.18
CA TYR A 77 8.00 1.81 -1.61
C TYR A 77 7.94 1.73 -0.09
N TYR A 78 7.51 2.81 0.58
CA TYR A 78 7.34 2.83 2.02
C TYR A 78 6.38 1.74 2.51
N PHE A 79 5.21 1.57 1.90
CA PHE A 79 4.25 0.53 2.28
C PHE A 79 4.77 -0.89 2.04
N VAL A 80 5.55 -1.11 0.97
CA VAL A 80 6.22 -2.40 0.74
C VAL A 80 7.22 -2.70 1.87
N GLN A 81 8.08 -1.75 2.21
CA GLN A 81 9.05 -1.91 3.31
C GLN A 81 8.34 -2.12 4.64
N ARG A 82 7.33 -1.30 4.93
CA ARG A 82 6.54 -1.37 6.15
C ARG A 82 5.86 -2.74 6.31
N SER A 83 5.28 -3.29 5.24
CA SER A 83 4.65 -4.61 5.30
C SER A 83 5.62 -5.73 5.68
N ALA A 84 6.88 -5.64 5.25
CA ALA A 84 7.91 -6.62 5.58
C ALA A 84 8.33 -6.52 7.05
N VAL A 85 8.43 -5.29 7.58
CA VAL A 85 8.68 -5.05 9.00
C VAL A 85 7.52 -5.58 9.84
N GLU A 86 6.27 -5.31 9.44
CA GLU A 86 5.07 -5.81 10.13
C GLU A 86 4.99 -7.34 10.11
N ASP A 87 5.30 -7.99 8.99
CA ASP A 87 5.41 -9.44 8.92
C ASP A 87 6.45 -10.00 9.90
N GLY A 88 7.60 -9.33 10.03
CA GLY A 88 8.65 -9.67 10.98
C GLY A 88 8.16 -9.59 12.43
N VAL A 89 7.52 -8.48 12.79
CA VAL A 89 6.95 -8.32 14.15
C VAL A 89 5.84 -9.34 14.41
N LEU A 90 4.94 -9.58 13.45
CA LEU A 90 3.89 -10.58 13.60
C LEU A 90 4.47 -11.98 13.80
N LYS A 91 5.58 -12.31 13.10
CA LYS A 91 6.29 -13.57 13.30
C LYS A 91 6.91 -13.67 14.70
N GLU A 92 7.54 -12.60 15.19
CA GLU A 92 8.12 -12.58 16.54
C GLU A 92 7.07 -12.77 17.64
N VAL A 93 5.86 -12.23 17.42
CA VAL A 93 4.77 -12.24 18.40
C VAL A 93 3.97 -13.54 18.40
N PHE A 94 3.63 -14.05 17.21
CA PHE A 94 2.74 -15.20 17.03
C PHE A 94 3.48 -16.51 16.70
N GLY A 95 4.77 -16.44 16.36
CA GLY A 95 5.63 -17.60 16.15
C GLY A 95 5.06 -18.62 15.16
N SER A 96 4.82 -19.84 15.64
CA SER A 96 4.34 -20.96 14.83
C SER A 96 2.94 -20.74 14.24
N GLU A 97 2.08 -19.96 14.90
CA GLU A 97 0.75 -19.62 14.37
C GLU A 97 0.89 -18.77 13.09
N TRP A 98 1.79 -17.79 13.11
CA TRP A 98 2.11 -16.97 11.94
C TRP A 98 2.74 -17.81 10.83
N ASP A 99 3.70 -18.67 11.14
CA ASP A 99 4.32 -19.54 10.11
C ASP A 99 3.30 -20.46 9.43
N ALA A 100 2.35 -21.02 10.19
CA ALA A 100 1.30 -21.87 9.65
C ALA A 100 0.32 -21.08 8.77
N TRP A 101 -0.07 -19.87 9.18
CA TRP A 101 -0.95 -19.00 8.41
C TRP A 101 -0.26 -18.45 7.15
N ALA A 102 0.97 -17.95 7.26
CA ALA A 102 1.74 -17.40 6.14
C ALA A 102 2.04 -18.45 5.06
N LYS A 103 2.15 -19.73 5.43
CA LYS A 103 2.22 -20.85 4.45
C LYS A 103 0.93 -21.02 3.65
N ARG A 104 -0.25 -20.83 4.29
CA ARG A 104 -1.55 -20.91 3.61
C ARG A 104 -1.85 -19.66 2.79
N VAL A 105 -1.35 -18.51 3.22
CA VAL A 105 -1.56 -17.20 2.60
C VAL A 105 -0.21 -16.61 2.19
N PRO A 106 0.44 -17.16 1.13
CA PRO A 106 1.80 -16.76 0.75
C PRO A 106 1.87 -15.31 0.24
N TYR A 107 0.78 -14.82 -0.35
CA TYR A 107 0.72 -13.52 -1.01
C TYR A 107 0.64 -12.36 -0.01
N ARG A 108 1.45 -11.32 -0.23
CA ARG A 108 1.40 -10.11 0.60
C ARG A 108 0.25 -9.18 0.21
N PHE A 109 0.05 -8.95 -1.09
CA PHE A 109 -0.89 -7.93 -1.58
C PHE A 109 -1.80 -8.40 -2.71
N VAL A 110 -1.28 -9.18 -3.67
CA VAL A 110 -2.02 -9.61 -4.86
C VAL A 110 -1.94 -11.13 -4.95
N PRO A 111 -3.06 -11.85 -5.04
CA PRO A 111 -3.04 -13.29 -5.23
C PRO A 111 -2.33 -13.67 -6.53
N GLY A 112 -1.41 -14.63 -6.44
CA GLY A 112 -0.66 -15.13 -7.59
C GLY A 112 0.63 -14.36 -7.92
N ILE A 113 0.97 -13.31 -7.17
CA ILE A 113 2.21 -12.52 -7.30
C ILE A 113 2.92 -12.46 -5.93
#